data_AF-A0A1U9NQS4-F1
#
_entry.id   AF-A0A1U9NQS4-F1
#
_cell.length_a   1.000
_cell.length_b   1.000
_cell.length_c   1.000
_cell.angle_alpha   90.00
_cell.angle_beta   90.00
_cell.angle_gamma   90.00
#
_symmetry.space_group_name_H-M   'P 1'
#
loop_
_entity.id
_entity.type
_entity.pdbx_description
1 polymer ?
#
loop_
_entity_poly.entity_id
_entity_poly.type
_entity_poly.pdbx_seq_one_letter_code
_entity_poly.pdbx_strand_id
1 'polypeptide(L)'
;MSTIGTITFLRMTGPQLPSLSTVVVPFQRPGVAGAGFRKEAAKADDYVLETVQAVGSQVSANQAANAYAAYKGQLVTVVDDTGKTTNAVMVLDARVTRVARVATSIPAGTEYLVYGRWSLKPTA
;
A
#
# COMPACT_ATOMS: atom_id res chain seq x y z
N MET A 1 3.41 -12.83 4.83
CA MET A 1 3.65 -12.33 3.46
C MET A 1 2.96 -10.99 3.34
N SER A 2 3.63 -9.99 2.78
CA SER A 2 3.02 -8.68 2.53
C SER A 2 2.02 -8.72 1.38
N THR A 3 0.93 -7.96 1.49
CA THR A 3 -0.11 -7.85 0.46
C THR A 3 -0.60 -6.41 0.29
N ILE A 4 -1.04 -6.08 -0.93
CA ILE A 4 -1.84 -4.89 -1.24
C ILE A 4 -3.03 -5.37 -2.05
N GLY A 5 -4.24 -5.26 -1.49
CA GLY A 5 -5.44 -5.85 -2.07
C GLY A 5 -5.30 -7.38 -2.14
N THR A 6 -5.43 -7.94 -3.34
CA THR A 6 -5.24 -9.39 -3.58
C THR A 6 -3.83 -9.75 -4.03
N ILE A 7 -2.96 -8.76 -4.27
CA ILE A 7 -1.60 -9.01 -4.75
C ILE A 7 -0.70 -9.35 -3.58
N THR A 8 0.01 -10.47 -3.70
CA THR A 8 1.01 -10.92 -2.72
C THR A 8 2.41 -10.58 -3.22
N PHE A 9 3.24 -10.05 -2.32
CA PHE A 9 4.61 -9.66 -2.61
C PHE A 9 5.60 -10.48 -1.79
N LEU A 10 6.78 -10.70 -2.37
CA LEU A 10 7.93 -11.29 -1.70
C LEU A 10 8.56 -10.33 -0.69
N ARG A 11 8.47 -9.03 -0.99
CA ARG A 11 9.05 -7.96 -0.19
C ARG A 11 8.27 -6.67 -0.39
N MET A 12 8.12 -5.92 0.69
CA MET A 12 7.56 -4.57 0.67
C MET A 12 8.39 -3.62 1.53
N THR A 13 8.92 -2.59 0.90
CA THR A 13 9.80 -1.59 1.54
C THR A 13 9.20 -0.21 1.47
N GLY A 14 9.35 0.56 2.55
CA GLY A 14 8.87 1.92 2.65
C GLY A 14 8.74 2.36 4.11
N PRO A 15 8.22 3.57 4.38
CA PRO A 15 7.91 3.99 5.72
C PRO A 15 6.90 3.04 6.35
N GLN A 16 7.01 2.83 7.67
CA GLN A 16 6.00 2.06 8.41
C GLN A 16 4.62 2.65 8.15
N LEU A 17 3.62 1.76 7.95
CA LEU A 17 2.24 2.15 7.74
C LEU A 17 1.83 3.15 8.84
N PRO A 18 1.45 4.38 8.47
CA PRO A 18 1.15 5.42 9.44
C PRO A 18 0.05 4.92 10.36
N SER A 19 0.33 4.94 11.66
CA SER A 19 -0.70 4.70 12.66
C SER A 19 -1.67 5.86 12.59
N LEU A 20 -2.95 5.58 12.28
CA LEU A 20 -4.00 6.59 12.27
C LEU A 20 -4.09 7.24 13.66
N SER A 21 -3.47 8.40 13.83
CA SER A 21 -3.52 9.15 15.08
C SER A 21 -4.84 9.91 15.12
N THR A 22 -5.67 9.63 16.12
CA THR A 22 -6.85 10.45 16.40
C THR A 22 -6.39 11.79 16.97
N VAL A 23 -6.63 12.88 16.23
CA VAL A 23 -6.35 14.23 16.73
C VAL A 23 -7.58 14.77 17.44
N VAL A 24 -7.42 15.16 18.70
CA VAL A 24 -8.47 15.78 19.51
C VAL A 24 -8.20 17.27 19.56
N VAL A 25 -9.12 18.06 19.01
CA VAL A 25 -8.96 19.52 18.94
C VAL A 25 -9.91 20.20 19.92
N PRO A 26 -9.44 21.15 20.74
CA PRO A 26 -10.31 21.96 21.56
C PRO A 26 -11.13 22.92 20.66
N PHE A 27 -12.43 23.01 20.90
CA PHE A 27 -13.29 24.04 20.34
C PHE A 27 -14.00 24.80 21.47
N GLN A 28 -14.13 26.10 21.31
CA GLN A 28 -14.92 26.92 22.23
C GLN A 28 -16.39 26.83 21.83
N ARG A 29 -17.27 26.54 22.81
CA ARG A 29 -18.72 26.70 22.65
C ARG A 29 -19.11 28.11 23.08
N PRO A 30 -19.65 28.95 22.20
CA PRO A 30 -20.20 30.25 22.61
C PRO A 30 -21.30 30.03 23.66
N GLY A 31 -21.19 30.67 24.82
CA GLY A 31 -22.20 30.62 25.89
C GLY A 31 -22.05 29.49 26.92
N VAL A 32 -21.00 28.66 26.86
CA VAL A 32 -20.72 27.63 27.88
C VAL A 32 -19.31 27.84 28.45
N ALA A 33 -19.19 27.92 29.78
CA ALA A 33 -17.89 27.97 30.46
C ALA A 33 -17.22 26.59 30.40
N GLY A 34 -16.47 26.32 29.33
CA GLY A 34 -15.70 25.08 29.18
C GLY A 34 -15.12 24.87 27.78
N ALA A 35 -13.98 24.19 27.71
CA ALA A 35 -13.43 23.71 26.44
C ALA A 35 -14.15 22.42 26.03
N GLY A 36 -14.80 22.42 24.87
CA GLY A 36 -15.28 21.19 24.25
C GLY A 36 -14.14 20.55 23.46
N PHE A 37 -14.08 19.23 23.42
CA PHE A 37 -13.16 18.52 22.54
C PHE A 37 -13.94 17.96 21.35
N ARG A 38 -13.47 18.20 20.13
CA ARG A 38 -13.98 17.54 18.93
C ARG A 38 -12.93 16.58 18.40
N LYS A 39 -13.37 15.38 18.02
CA LYS A 39 -12.53 14.44 17.26
C LYS A 39 -12.42 14.97 15.84
N GLU A 40 -11.22 15.30 15.41
CA GLU A 40 -10.95 15.56 14.00
C GLU A 40 -10.62 14.21 13.33
N ALA A 41 -11.08 14.01 12.09
CA ALA A 41 -10.81 12.78 11.35
C ALA A 41 -9.30 12.57 11.26
N ALA A 42 -8.83 11.32 11.44
CA ALA A 42 -7.40 11.05 11.36
C ALA A 42 -6.92 11.33 9.92
N LYS A 43 -6.12 12.38 9.75
CA LYS A 43 -5.49 12.67 8.47
C LYS A 43 -4.17 11.92 8.46
N ALA A 44 -3.99 11.04 7.48
CA ALA A 44 -2.71 10.44 7.22
C ALA A 44 -2.13 11.02 5.94
N ASP A 45 -0.83 11.33 5.99
CA ASP A 45 -0.08 11.77 4.83
C ASP A 45 0.04 10.66 3.80
N ASP A 46 0.20 11.06 2.55
CA ASP A 46 0.46 10.15 1.46
C ASP A 46 1.83 9.52 1.67
N TYR A 47 1.95 8.22 1.42
CA TYR A 47 3.22 7.50 1.56
C TYR A 47 3.45 6.56 0.39
N VAL A 48 4.72 6.21 0.17
CA VAL A 48 5.13 5.41 -0.99
C VAL A 48 5.76 4.11 -0.52
N LEU A 49 5.30 3.01 -1.11
CA LEU A 49 5.88 1.68 -0.93
C LEU A 49 6.50 1.18 -2.24
N GLU A 50 7.60 0.45 -2.11
CA GLU A 50 8.23 -0.30 -3.18
C GLU A 50 8.04 -1.80 -2.93
N THR A 51 7.63 -2.53 -3.95
CA THR A 51 7.27 -3.95 -3.82
C THR A 51 8.02 -4.82 -4.81
N VAL A 52 8.16 -6.10 -4.48
CA VAL A 52 8.71 -7.12 -5.38
C VAL A 52 7.77 -8.30 -5.47
N GLN A 53 7.34 -8.65 -6.68
CA GLN A 53 6.50 -9.80 -6.98
C GLN A 53 7.24 -10.79 -7.87
N ALA A 54 7.15 -12.08 -7.54
CA ALA A 54 7.61 -13.16 -8.40
C ALA A 54 6.48 -13.64 -9.32
N VAL A 55 6.79 -13.84 -10.61
CA VAL A 55 5.87 -14.42 -11.59
C VAL A 55 6.59 -15.43 -12.49
N GLY A 56 5.91 -16.51 -12.86
CA GLY A 56 6.51 -17.63 -13.59
C GLY A 56 6.66 -17.44 -15.11
N SER A 57 6.24 -16.30 -15.67
CA SER A 57 6.33 -16.05 -17.12
C SER A 57 6.39 -14.56 -17.46
N GLN A 58 6.90 -14.26 -18.66
CA GLN A 58 6.92 -12.88 -19.19
C GLN A 58 5.51 -12.34 -19.42
N VAL A 59 4.56 -13.20 -19.82
CA VAL A 59 3.15 -12.82 -20.00
C VAL A 59 2.55 -12.39 -18.66
N SER A 60 2.80 -13.14 -17.60
CA SER A 60 2.37 -12.80 -16.24
C SER A 60 3.01 -11.50 -15.74
N ALA A 61 4.27 -11.22 -16.11
CA ALA A 61 4.92 -9.94 -15.78
C ALA A 61 4.23 -8.74 -16.45
N ASN A 62 3.82 -8.89 -17.72
CA ASN A 62 3.06 -7.86 -18.42
C ASN A 62 1.64 -7.70 -17.83
N GLN A 63 0.99 -8.80 -17.45
CA GLN A 63 -0.31 -8.76 -16.77
C GLN A 63 -0.24 -8.06 -15.42
N ALA A 64 0.86 -8.22 -14.67
CA ALA A 64 1.06 -7.52 -13.40
C ALA A 64 1.05 -6.00 -13.56
N ALA A 65 1.62 -5.47 -14.66
CA ALA A 65 1.58 -4.03 -14.93
C ALA A 65 0.15 -3.50 -15.11
N ASN A 66 -0.69 -4.23 -15.86
CA ASN A 66 -2.10 -3.87 -16.03
C ASN A 66 -2.90 -4.01 -14.73
N ALA A 67 -2.61 -5.06 -13.95
CA ALA A 67 -3.24 -5.25 -12.64
C ALA A 67 -2.92 -4.09 -11.69
N TYR A 68 -1.67 -3.60 -11.64
CA TYR A 68 -1.29 -2.49 -10.77
C TYR A 68 -2.06 -1.22 -11.16
N ALA A 69 -2.14 -0.92 -12.47
CA ALA A 69 -2.88 0.23 -12.95
C ALA A 69 -4.37 0.19 -12.58
N ALA A 70 -4.99 -1.00 -12.55
CA ALA A 70 -6.39 -1.18 -12.20
C ALA A 70 -6.70 -0.87 -10.72
N TYR A 71 -5.70 -0.91 -9.83
CA TYR A 71 -5.87 -0.57 -8.42
C TYR A 71 -5.96 0.93 -8.18
N LYS A 72 -5.53 1.78 -9.12
CA LYS A 72 -5.58 3.23 -8.95
C LYS A 72 -7.01 3.71 -8.69
N GLY A 73 -7.19 4.45 -7.60
CA GLY A 73 -8.49 4.95 -7.13
C GLY A 73 -9.31 3.95 -6.32
N GLN A 74 -8.82 2.72 -6.10
CA GLN A 74 -9.49 1.73 -5.26
C GLN A 74 -9.05 1.83 -3.80
N LEU A 75 -9.96 1.44 -2.89
CA LEU A 75 -9.65 1.19 -1.49
C LEU A 75 -9.21 -0.26 -1.33
N VAL A 76 -8.05 -0.45 -0.71
CA VAL A 76 -7.45 -1.76 -0.50
C VAL A 76 -7.06 -1.96 0.96
N THR A 77 -6.91 -3.22 1.35
CA THR A 77 -6.23 -3.61 2.58
C THR A 77 -4.75 -3.83 2.28
N VAL A 78 -3.89 -3.27 3.12
CA VAL A 78 -2.43 -3.43 3.05
C VAL A 78 -1.97 -4.22 4.26
N VAL A 79 -1.24 -5.31 4.02
CA VAL A 79 -0.58 -6.11 5.06
C VAL A 79 0.92 -5.97 4.87
N ASP A 80 1.64 -5.49 5.87
CA ASP A 80 3.09 -5.33 5.78
C ASP A 80 3.89 -6.62 5.99
N ASP A 81 5.21 -6.53 5.76
CA ASP A 81 6.14 -7.65 5.99
C ASP A 81 6.17 -8.10 7.46
N THR A 82 5.73 -7.26 8.40
CA THR A 82 5.60 -7.57 9.83
C THR A 82 4.24 -8.16 10.20
N GLY A 83 3.30 -8.23 9.24
CA GLY A 83 1.93 -8.70 9.45
C GLY A 83 0.95 -7.64 9.96
N LYS A 84 1.34 -6.36 10.03
CA LYS A 84 0.43 -5.26 10.40
C LYS A 84 -0.55 -5.01 9.25
N THR A 85 -1.83 -5.06 9.56
CA THR A 85 -2.92 -4.82 8.60
C THR A 85 -3.46 -3.39 8.72
N THR A 86 -3.56 -2.70 7.59
CA THR A 86 -4.24 -1.41 7.48
C THR A 86 -5.36 -1.53 6.44
N ASN A 87 -6.59 -1.27 6.87
CA ASN A 87 -7.77 -1.31 6.00
C ASN A 87 -8.05 0.08 5.42
N ALA A 88 -8.87 0.11 4.36
CA ALA A 88 -9.32 1.35 3.73
C ALA A 88 -8.15 2.27 3.35
N VAL A 89 -7.16 1.72 2.64
CA VAL A 89 -6.06 2.51 2.07
C VAL A 89 -6.39 2.80 0.62
N MET A 90 -6.48 4.07 0.25
CA MET A 90 -6.67 4.49 -1.13
C MET A 90 -5.35 4.39 -1.89
N VAL A 91 -5.41 3.78 -3.07
CA VAL A 91 -4.27 3.74 -4.01
C VAL A 91 -4.31 4.98 -4.90
N LEU A 92 -3.35 5.88 -4.73
CA LEU A 92 -3.23 7.10 -5.52
C LEU A 92 -2.54 6.85 -6.86
N ASP A 93 -1.51 6.01 -6.86
CA ASP A 93 -0.78 5.61 -8.06
C ASP A 93 -0.15 4.24 -7.83
N ALA A 94 -0.14 3.39 -8.85
CA ALA A 94 0.48 2.07 -8.78
C ALA A 94 1.07 1.73 -10.14
N ARG A 95 2.37 1.47 -10.18
CA ARG A 95 3.09 1.22 -11.42
C ARG A 95 4.25 0.26 -11.25
N VAL A 96 4.55 -0.47 -12.32
CA VAL A 96 5.75 -1.28 -12.43
C VAL A 96 6.93 -0.38 -12.77
N THR A 97 8.01 -0.47 -12.00
CA THR A 97 9.24 0.31 -12.19
C THR A 97 10.29 -0.48 -12.95
N ARG A 98 10.33 -1.80 -12.76
CA ARG A 98 11.32 -2.68 -13.40
C ARG A 98 10.78 -4.10 -13.49
N VAL A 99 11.15 -4.80 -14.56
CA VAL A 99 11.00 -6.25 -14.66
C VAL A 99 12.38 -6.86 -14.86
N ALA A 100 12.75 -7.86 -14.07
CA ALA A 100 14.02 -8.55 -14.18
C ALA A 100 13.78 -10.05 -14.38
N ARG A 101 14.48 -10.65 -15.34
CA ARG A 101 14.54 -12.09 -15.51
C ARG A 101 15.52 -12.68 -14.50
N VAL A 102 15.12 -13.72 -13.78
CA VAL A 102 15.98 -14.46 -12.85
C VAL A 102 16.14 -15.87 -13.36
N ALA A 103 17.40 -16.30 -13.48
CA ALA A 103 17.73 -17.69 -13.76
C ALA A 103 17.61 -18.47 -12.46
N THR A 104 16.70 -19.42 -12.39
CA THR A 104 16.63 -20.40 -11.29
C THR A 104 17.56 -21.57 -11.65
N SER A 105 18.35 -22.01 -10.68
CA SER A 105 19.39 -23.04 -10.84
C SER A 105 18.84 -24.48 -10.92
N ILE A 106 17.56 -24.66 -11.23
CA ILE A 106 16.83 -25.93 -11.23
C ILE A 106 16.02 -25.99 -12.55
N PRO A 107 15.88 -27.15 -13.23
CA PRO A 107 15.43 -27.21 -14.63
C PRO A 107 13.94 -26.85 -14.89
N ALA A 108 13.29 -26.12 -13.98
CA ALA A 108 11.89 -25.77 -14.06
C ALA A 108 11.70 -24.24 -14.02
N GLY A 109 11.77 -23.62 -15.20
CA GLY A 109 11.13 -22.33 -15.46
C GLY A 109 12.04 -21.12 -15.40
N THR A 110 11.73 -20.13 -16.24
CA THR A 110 12.29 -18.78 -16.10
C THR A 110 11.37 -18.00 -15.18
N GLU A 111 11.90 -17.48 -14.07
CA GLU A 111 11.15 -16.62 -13.17
C GLU A 111 11.40 -15.14 -13.51
N TYR A 112 10.39 -14.31 -13.33
CA TYR A 112 10.48 -12.87 -13.49
C TYR A 112 10.15 -12.19 -12.17
N LEU A 113 11.00 -11.25 -11.78
CA LEU A 113 10.74 -10.34 -10.68
C LEU A 113 10.17 -9.03 -11.23
N VAL A 114 8.98 -8.68 -10.76
CA VAL A 114 8.30 -7.43 -11.06
C VAL A 114 8.47 -6.50 -9.87
N TYR A 115 9.13 -5.38 -10.08
CA TYR A 115 9.32 -4.32 -9.09
C TYR A 115 8.21 -3.28 -9.27
N GLY A 116 7.51 -2.98 -8.18
CA GLY A 116 6.40 -2.04 -8.14
C GLY A 116 6.71 -0.81 -7.29
N ARG A 117 6.03 0.29 -7.60
CA ARG A 117 5.93 1.47 -6.74
C ARG A 117 4.46 1.84 -6.55
N TRP A 118 4.07 2.02 -5.30
CA TRP A 118 2.70 2.27 -4.87
C TRP A 118 2.66 3.57 -4.06
N SER A 119 1.84 4.52 -4.48
CA SER A 119 1.51 5.72 -3.73
C SER A 119 0.16 5.51 -3.06
N LEU A 120 0.12 5.63 -1.74
CA LEU A 120 -0.98 5.20 -0.90
C LEU A 120 -1.40 6.32 0.07
N LYS A 121 -2.69 6.39 0.37
CA LYS A 121 -3.26 7.31 1.36
C LYS A 121 -4.28 6.57 2.23
N PRO A 122 -4.08 6.48 3.54
CA PRO A 122 -5.11 5.91 4.43
C PRO A 122 -6.33 6.82 4.46
N THR A 123 -7.52 6.22 4.36
CA THR A 123 -8.79 6.94 4.57
C THR A 123 -9.31 6.57 5.96
N ALA A 124 -9.24 7.50 6.90
CA ALA A 124 -9.76 7.31 8.26
C ALA A 124 -11.26 7.55 8.36
#